data_AF-A0AAD5QAU2-F1
#
_entry.id   AF-A0AAD5QAU2-F1
#
_cell.length_a   1.000
_cell.length_b   1.000
_cell.length_c   1.000
_cell.angle_alpha   90.00
_cell.angle_beta   90.00
_cell.angle_gamma   90.00
#
_symmetry.space_group_name_H-M   'P 1'
#
loop_
_entity.id
_entity.type
_entity.pdbx_description
1 polymer ?
#
loop_
_entity_poly.entity_id
_entity_poly.type
_entity_poly.pdbx_seq_one_letter_code
_entity_poly.pdbx_strand_id
1 'polypeptide(L)'
;MLRNVLIMSASGIVLFSKEYVNAVAQPRLVGSLVTAMIEFSTKTTGAPVSYIELSTVAVTIVSDEVHKVSCALFHDTTDGAAFSSFIAKEILDAFISEFGAELGAVGHNLRDFHRFQYRIHTIIRDSSRQLLRKLQGQRGIMKAILVSDEKVQCATVDVDQIGVLANFQALVNASCDMIVTALTGAQP
;
A
#
# COMPACT_ATOMS: atom_id res chain seq x y z
N MET A 1 10.91 -0.33 7.29
CA MET A 1 11.38 0.59 6.24
C MET A 1 11.35 -0.07 4.86
N LEU A 2 11.11 0.73 3.81
CA LEU A 2 11.10 0.27 2.42
C LEU A 2 12.52 -0.03 1.91
N ARG A 3 12.73 -1.20 1.31
CA ARG A 3 14.02 -1.67 0.78
C ARG A 3 14.03 -1.75 -0.75
N ASN A 4 13.02 -2.37 -1.35
CA ASN A 4 12.90 -2.49 -2.81
C ASN A 4 11.44 -2.43 -3.24
N VAL A 5 11.20 -1.87 -4.41
CA VAL A 5 9.90 -1.93 -5.12
C VAL A 5 10.17 -2.58 -6.46
N LEU A 6 9.49 -3.70 -6.74
CA LEU A 6 9.51 -4.36 -8.04
C LEU A 6 8.12 -4.38 -8.63
N ILE A 7 7.99 -4.04 -9.91
CA ILE A 7 6.77 -4.29 -10.68
C ILE A 7 7.15 -5.25 -11.79
N MET A 8 6.40 -6.33 -11.92
CA MET A 8 6.69 -7.43 -12.83
C MET A 8 5.44 -7.82 -13.61
N SER A 9 5.64 -8.28 -14.86
CA SER A 9 4.59 -8.91 -15.65
C SER A 9 4.23 -10.29 -15.07
N ALA A 10 3.11 -10.86 -15.52
CA ALA A 10 2.73 -12.22 -15.20
C ALA A 10 3.75 -13.29 -15.67
N SER A 11 4.65 -12.95 -16.60
CA SER A 11 5.76 -13.82 -17.01
C SER A 11 7.01 -13.70 -16.14
N GLY A 12 6.99 -12.84 -15.11
CA GLY A 12 8.13 -12.61 -14.21
C GLY A 12 9.19 -11.65 -14.75
N ILE A 13 8.93 -10.99 -15.88
CA ILE A 13 9.80 -9.92 -16.38
C ILE A 13 9.61 -8.70 -15.48
N VAL A 14 10.69 -8.25 -14.83
CA VAL A 14 10.69 -7.03 -14.02
C VAL A 14 10.55 -5.83 -14.94
N LEU A 15 9.39 -5.17 -14.95
CA LEU A 15 9.10 -3.96 -15.73
C LEU A 15 9.70 -2.71 -15.07
N PHE A 16 9.69 -2.67 -13.74
CA PHE A 16 10.22 -1.56 -12.96
C PHE A 16 10.91 -2.09 -11.69
N SER A 17 12.02 -1.47 -11.33
CA SER A 17 12.72 -1.73 -10.07
C SER A 17 13.22 -0.43 -9.48
N LYS A 18 13.02 -0.26 -8.17
CA LYS A 18 13.63 0.81 -7.39
C LYS A 18 14.21 0.24 -6.10
N GLU A 19 15.49 0.51 -5.91
CA GLU A 19 16.24 0.17 -4.71
C GLU A 19 16.28 1.38 -3.77
N TYR A 20 16.20 1.09 -2.47
CA TYR A 20 16.32 2.05 -1.37
C TYR A 20 17.43 1.57 -0.42
N VAL A 21 17.29 1.81 0.88
CA VAL A 21 18.27 1.41 1.89
C VAL A 21 18.16 -0.10 2.16
N ASN A 22 19.28 -0.78 2.36
CA ASN A 22 19.34 -2.23 2.64
C ASN A 22 18.64 -3.08 1.57
N ALA A 23 18.82 -2.70 0.29
CA ALA A 23 18.27 -3.38 -0.87
C ALA A 23 18.67 -4.86 -0.95
N VAL A 24 17.83 -5.67 -1.59
CA VAL A 24 18.11 -7.10 -1.80
C VAL A 24 19.00 -7.19 -3.03
N ALA A 25 20.09 -7.95 -2.93
CA ALA A 25 21.00 -8.12 -4.06
C ALA A 25 20.27 -8.79 -5.25
N GLN A 26 20.50 -8.25 -6.46
CA GLN A 26 20.02 -8.81 -7.74
C GLN A 26 18.48 -8.91 -7.90
N PRO A 27 17.75 -7.78 -7.89
CA PRO A 27 16.29 -7.75 -8.07
C PRO A 27 15.77 -8.38 -9.38
N ARG A 28 16.63 -8.52 -10.40
CA ARG A 28 16.27 -9.19 -11.67
C ARG A 28 15.99 -10.69 -11.52
N LEU A 29 16.68 -11.37 -10.61
CA LEU A 29 16.45 -12.80 -10.33
C LEU A 29 15.22 -13.01 -9.45
N VAL A 30 14.82 -11.97 -8.72
CA VAL A 30 13.70 -12.01 -7.78
C VAL A 30 12.36 -12.03 -8.52
N GLY A 31 12.24 -11.38 -9.68
CA GLY A 31 10.98 -11.32 -10.44
C GLY A 31 10.46 -12.71 -10.83
N SER A 32 11.28 -13.52 -11.50
CA SER A 32 10.89 -14.88 -11.90
C SER A 32 10.64 -15.81 -10.72
N LEU A 33 11.42 -15.68 -9.64
CA LEU A 33 11.21 -16.45 -8.41
C LEU A 33 9.86 -16.12 -7.78
N VAL A 34 9.54 -14.83 -7.61
CA VAL A 34 8.26 -14.39 -7.03
C VAL A 34 7.09 -14.88 -7.89
N THR A 35 7.18 -14.75 -9.21
CA THR A 35 6.14 -15.27 -10.12
C THR A 35 5.97 -16.78 -10.00
N ALA A 36 7.07 -17.54 -9.94
CA ALA A 36 7.00 -19.00 -9.74
C ALA A 36 6.34 -19.36 -8.40
N MET A 37 6.62 -18.62 -7.33
CA MET A 37 5.97 -18.82 -6.02
C MET A 37 4.48 -18.52 -6.07
N ILE A 38 4.06 -17.43 -6.74
CA ILE A 38 2.64 -17.10 -6.93
C ILE A 38 1.94 -18.22 -7.69
N GLU A 39 2.50 -18.68 -8.81
CA GLU A 39 1.91 -19.72 -9.65
C GLU A 39 1.83 -21.05 -8.91
N PHE A 40 2.90 -21.45 -8.23
CA PHE A 40 2.95 -22.69 -7.46
C PHE A 40 1.93 -22.68 -6.31
N SER A 41 1.91 -21.61 -5.50
CA SER A 41 0.96 -21.47 -4.39
C SER A 41 -0.48 -21.53 -4.87
N THR A 42 -0.78 -20.83 -5.98
CA THR A 42 -2.13 -20.82 -6.55
C THR A 42 -2.55 -22.22 -7.00
N LYS A 43 -1.66 -22.98 -7.65
CA LYS A 43 -1.94 -24.36 -8.07
C LYS A 43 -2.11 -25.32 -6.90
N THR A 44 -1.33 -25.16 -5.84
CA THR A 44 -1.33 -26.10 -4.70
C THR A 44 -2.43 -25.79 -3.68
N THR A 45 -2.71 -24.52 -3.42
CA THR A 45 -3.58 -24.08 -2.31
C THR A 45 -4.85 -23.38 -2.78
N GLY A 46 -4.93 -23.00 -4.07
CA GLY A 46 -6.00 -22.16 -4.60
C GLY A 46 -5.82 -20.66 -4.30
N ALA A 47 -4.76 -20.25 -3.60
CA ALA A 47 -4.48 -18.86 -3.25
C ALA A 47 -3.06 -18.43 -3.64
N PRO A 48 -2.88 -17.22 -4.19
CA PRO A 48 -1.55 -16.67 -4.48
C PRO A 48 -0.84 -16.26 -3.20
N VAL A 49 0.50 -16.27 -3.23
CA VAL A 49 1.31 -15.73 -2.14
C VAL A 49 1.12 -14.21 -2.09
N SER A 50 0.74 -13.70 -0.91
CA SER A 50 0.55 -12.26 -0.67
C SER A 50 1.58 -11.68 0.30
N TYR A 51 2.19 -12.52 1.15
CA TYR A 51 3.15 -12.10 2.16
C TYR A 51 4.16 -13.21 2.47
N ILE A 52 5.43 -12.85 2.54
CA ILE A 52 6.54 -13.72 2.93
C ILE A 52 7.35 -12.98 3.99
N GLU A 53 7.51 -13.56 5.16
CA GLU A 53 8.33 -12.99 6.23
C GLU A 53 9.60 -13.82 6.43
N LEU A 54 10.75 -13.13 6.43
CA LEU A 54 12.06 -13.68 6.79
C LEU A 54 12.55 -12.97 8.07
N SER A 55 13.72 -13.33 8.58
CA SER A 55 14.21 -12.84 9.88
C SER A 55 14.27 -11.31 10.02
N THR A 56 14.59 -10.58 8.94
CA THR A 56 14.70 -9.11 8.97
C THR A 56 14.03 -8.41 7.79
N VAL A 57 13.51 -9.18 6.84
CA VAL A 57 12.91 -8.69 5.59
C VAL A 57 11.58 -9.38 5.40
N ALA A 58 10.58 -8.62 5.02
CA ALA A 58 9.33 -9.13 4.53
C ALA A 58 9.12 -8.72 3.07
N VAL A 59 8.37 -9.54 2.34
CA VAL A 59 7.97 -9.32 0.95
C VAL A 59 6.46 -9.36 0.89
N THR A 60 5.86 -8.24 0.49
CA THR A 60 4.42 -8.17 0.21
C THR A 60 4.20 -8.16 -1.28
N ILE A 61 3.27 -9.00 -1.75
CA ILE A 61 2.96 -9.18 -3.15
C ILE A 61 1.50 -8.80 -3.38
N VAL A 62 1.27 -7.91 -4.33
CA VAL A 62 -0.07 -7.52 -4.77
C VAL A 62 -0.13 -7.68 -6.28
N SER A 63 -1.17 -8.34 -6.78
CA SER A 63 -1.34 -8.65 -8.20
C SER A 63 -2.59 -7.98 -8.76
N ASP A 64 -2.53 -7.56 -10.02
CA ASP A 64 -3.68 -7.12 -10.80
C ASP A 64 -3.90 -8.08 -11.97
N GLU A 65 -5.01 -8.81 -11.91
CA GLU A 65 -5.33 -9.86 -12.89
C GLU A 65 -5.81 -9.32 -14.23
N VAL A 66 -6.26 -8.06 -14.29
CA VAL A 66 -6.74 -7.43 -15.52
C VAL A 66 -5.55 -7.04 -16.39
N HIS A 67 -4.57 -6.36 -15.79
CA HIS A 67 -3.37 -5.88 -16.49
C HIS A 67 -2.21 -6.88 -16.46
N LYS A 68 -2.38 -8.03 -15.79
CA LYS A 68 -1.37 -9.11 -15.69
C LYS A 68 -0.02 -8.60 -15.17
N VAL A 69 -0.06 -7.77 -14.14
CA VAL A 69 1.11 -7.22 -13.46
C VAL A 69 1.03 -7.43 -11.95
N SER A 70 2.18 -7.53 -11.30
CA SER A 70 2.30 -7.67 -9.85
C SER A 70 3.33 -6.69 -9.31
N CYS A 71 3.07 -6.17 -8.11
CA CYS A 71 3.99 -5.37 -7.31
C CYS A 71 4.51 -6.24 -6.17
N ALA A 72 5.83 -6.35 -6.05
CA ALA A 72 6.51 -6.95 -4.91
C ALA A 72 7.26 -5.86 -4.13
N LEU A 73 6.88 -5.70 -2.87
CA LEU A 73 7.40 -4.71 -1.95
C LEU A 73 8.29 -5.39 -0.91
N PHE A 74 9.57 -5.06 -0.88
CA PHE A 74 10.51 -5.53 0.13
C PHE A 74 10.62 -4.50 1.23
N HIS A 75 10.38 -4.90 2.47
CA HIS A 75 10.35 -3.98 3.60
C HIS A 75 10.84 -4.68 4.88
N ASP A 76 11.01 -3.91 5.96
CA ASP A 76 11.29 -4.50 7.27
C ASP A 76 10.04 -5.16 7.85
N THR A 77 10.24 -6.21 8.64
CA THR A 77 9.15 -6.95 9.29
C THR A 77 8.30 -6.08 10.22
N THR A 78 8.88 -5.00 10.77
CA THR A 78 8.18 -4.05 11.65
C THR A 78 7.04 -3.27 10.97
N ASP A 79 7.05 -3.16 9.64
CA ASP A 79 6.01 -2.41 8.91
C ASP A 79 4.68 -3.19 8.86
N GLY A 80 4.74 -4.52 8.99
CA GLY A 80 3.57 -5.41 9.02
C GLY A 80 2.84 -5.57 7.68
N ALA A 81 2.20 -6.73 7.49
CA ALA A 81 1.60 -7.14 6.21
C ALA A 81 0.47 -6.22 5.71
N ALA A 82 -0.37 -5.69 6.61
CA ALA A 82 -1.52 -4.88 6.23
C ALA A 82 -1.11 -3.51 5.65
N PHE A 83 -0.18 -2.83 6.31
CA PHE A 83 0.31 -1.52 5.87
C PHE A 83 1.12 -1.66 4.58
N SER A 84 2.03 -2.63 4.51
CA SER A 84 2.82 -2.86 3.30
C SER A 84 1.96 -3.29 2.11
N SER A 85 0.88 -4.07 2.33
CA SER A 85 -0.08 -4.43 1.26
C SER A 85 -0.82 -3.21 0.74
N PHE A 86 -1.21 -2.28 1.62
CA PHE A 86 -1.84 -1.04 1.22
C PHE A 86 -0.90 -0.19 0.36
N ILE A 87 0.34 0.01 0.81
CA ILE A 87 1.34 0.78 0.05
C ILE A 87 1.67 0.11 -1.29
N ALA A 88 1.85 -1.21 -1.32
CA ALA A 88 2.10 -1.95 -2.55
C ALA A 88 0.94 -1.81 -3.56
N LYS A 89 -0.31 -1.84 -3.09
CA LYS A 89 -1.50 -1.62 -3.93
C LYS A 89 -1.57 -0.20 -4.47
N GLU A 90 -1.35 0.83 -3.65
CA GLU A 90 -1.37 2.23 -4.11
C GLU A 90 -0.26 2.50 -5.15
N ILE A 91 0.91 1.88 -4.99
CA ILE A 91 1.99 1.94 -6.00
C ILE A 91 1.56 1.23 -7.29
N LEU A 92 1.00 0.03 -7.20
CA LEU A 92 0.55 -0.75 -8.36
C LEU A 92 -0.56 -0.03 -9.13
N ASP A 93 -1.55 0.51 -8.44
CA ASP A 93 -2.67 1.24 -9.04
C ASP A 93 -2.20 2.51 -9.73
N ALA A 94 -1.27 3.25 -9.12
CA ALA A 94 -0.67 4.41 -9.74
C ALA A 94 0.15 4.06 -11.00
N PHE A 95 0.84 2.91 -10.98
CA PHE A 95 1.58 2.41 -12.14
C PHE A 95 0.64 2.04 -13.29
N ILE A 96 -0.42 1.28 -13.00
CA ILE A 96 -1.44 0.89 -13.97
C ILE A 96 -2.16 2.13 -14.53
N SER A 97 -2.46 3.11 -13.68
CA SER A 97 -3.09 4.35 -14.14
C SER A 97 -2.21 5.14 -15.12
N GLU A 98 -0.88 5.03 -15.01
CA GLU A 98 0.05 5.77 -15.87
C GLU A 98 0.43 4.99 -17.14
N PHE A 99 0.58 3.67 -17.05
CA PHE A 99 1.13 2.83 -18.11
C PHE A 99 0.20 1.70 -18.58
N GLY A 100 -1.00 1.57 -18.02
CA GLY A 100 -1.89 0.42 -18.23
C GLY A 100 -2.22 0.13 -19.69
N ALA A 101 -2.35 1.17 -20.51
CA ALA A 101 -2.59 1.04 -21.95
C ALA A 101 -1.38 0.44 -22.71
N GLU A 102 -0.16 0.66 -22.21
CA GLU A 102 1.09 0.22 -22.82
C GLU A 102 1.48 -1.21 -22.39
N LEU A 103 0.89 -1.71 -21.28
CA LEU A 103 1.16 -3.04 -20.73
C LEU A 103 0.75 -4.21 -21.65
N GLY A 104 -0.19 -3.99 -22.57
CA GLY A 104 -0.61 -5.01 -23.54
C GLY A 104 0.36 -5.18 -24.72
N ALA A 105 1.24 -4.20 -24.97
CA ALA A 105 2.16 -4.16 -26.11
C ALA A 105 3.61 -4.46 -25.70
N VAL A 106 3.83 -5.09 -24.54
CA VAL A 106 5.14 -5.22 -23.89
C VAL A 106 6.13 -6.00 -24.75
N GLY A 107 6.90 -5.23 -25.51
CA GLY A 107 8.09 -5.61 -26.22
C GLY A 107 9.14 -4.51 -26.07
N HIS A 108 10.18 -4.81 -25.27
CA HIS A 108 11.59 -4.51 -25.53
C HIS A 108 12.37 -3.49 -24.67
N ASN A 109 11.79 -2.57 -23.89
CA ASN A 109 12.63 -1.64 -23.08
C ASN A 109 12.20 -1.41 -21.62
N LEU A 110 13.01 -1.94 -20.69
CA LEU A 110 12.92 -1.68 -19.24
C LEU A 110 13.06 -0.19 -18.86
N ARG A 111 13.56 0.64 -19.78
CA ARG A 111 13.74 2.08 -19.56
C ARG A 111 12.43 2.86 -19.67
N ASP A 112 11.41 2.32 -20.32
CA ASP A 112 10.18 3.06 -20.62
C ASP A 112 9.43 3.44 -19.33
N PHE A 113 9.55 2.61 -18.30
CA PHE A 113 8.93 2.81 -17.00
C PHE A 113 9.81 3.53 -15.98
N HIS A 114 11.06 3.87 -16.33
CA HIS A 114 12.05 4.35 -15.34
C HIS A 114 11.67 5.70 -14.72
N ARG A 115 10.87 6.51 -15.44
CA ARG A 115 10.34 7.79 -14.94
C ARG A 115 9.38 7.62 -13.75
N PHE A 116 8.78 6.44 -13.59
CA PHE A 116 7.85 6.16 -12.51
C PHE A 116 8.50 6.31 -11.12
N GLN A 117 9.83 6.16 -11.00
CA GLN A 117 10.51 6.31 -9.72
C GLN A 117 10.27 7.68 -9.05
N TYR A 118 10.08 8.73 -9.84
CA TYR A 118 9.84 10.09 -9.33
C TYR A 118 8.44 10.25 -8.72
N ARG A 119 7.51 9.34 -9.04
CA ARG A 119 6.15 9.32 -8.49
C ARG A 119 6.07 8.68 -7.09
N ILE A 120 6.95 7.73 -6.77
CA ILE A 120 6.77 6.84 -5.60
C ILE A 120 6.66 7.62 -4.29
N HIS A 121 7.53 8.61 -4.06
CA HIS A 121 7.47 9.44 -2.86
C HIS A 121 6.10 10.12 -2.71
N THR A 122 5.58 10.71 -3.80
CA THR A 122 4.28 11.39 -3.79
C THR A 122 3.14 10.40 -3.56
N ILE A 123 3.20 9.21 -4.16
CA ILE A 123 2.21 8.14 -3.94
C ILE A 123 2.17 7.75 -2.46
N ILE A 124 3.32 7.45 -1.85
CA ILE A 124 3.39 7.06 -0.44
C ILE A 124 2.90 8.20 0.46
N ARG A 125 3.34 9.44 0.22
CA ARG A 125 2.91 10.60 1.01
C ARG A 125 1.39 10.82 0.94
N ASP A 126 0.83 10.75 -0.25
CA ASP A 126 -0.58 11.04 -0.49
C ASP A 126 -1.49 9.82 -0.20
N SER A 127 -0.92 8.64 0.08
CA SER A 127 -1.66 7.41 0.42
C SER A 127 -2.56 7.59 1.66
N SER A 128 -2.12 8.37 2.64
CA SER A 128 -2.92 8.75 3.80
C SER A 128 -4.25 9.40 3.41
N ARG A 129 -4.24 10.28 2.38
CA ARG A 129 -5.46 10.91 1.87
C ARG A 129 -6.41 9.89 1.25
N GLN A 130 -5.87 8.90 0.54
CA GLN A 130 -6.67 7.84 -0.08
C GLN A 130 -7.32 6.94 0.97
N LEU A 131 -6.61 6.62 2.05
CA LEU A 131 -7.18 5.92 3.18
C LEU A 131 -8.34 6.72 3.80
N LEU A 132 -8.14 8.01 4.04
CA LEU A 132 -9.18 8.89 4.58
C LEU A 132 -10.42 8.95 3.68
N ARG A 133 -10.25 8.99 2.36
CA ARG A 133 -11.37 8.93 1.39
C ARG A 133 -12.09 7.59 1.42
N LYS A 134 -11.36 6.46 1.51
CA LYS A 134 -11.97 5.13 1.65
C LYS A 134 -12.79 5.02 2.94
N LEU A 135 -12.33 5.63 4.03
CA LEU A 135 -13.08 5.74 5.28
C LEU A 135 -14.35 6.58 5.11
N GLN A 136 -14.27 7.77 4.51
CA GLN A 136 -15.46 8.60 4.25
C GLN A 136 -16.49 7.92 3.33
N GLY A 137 -16.04 7.01 2.45
CA GLY A 137 -16.94 6.21 1.62
C GLY A 137 -17.78 5.18 2.41
N GLN A 138 -17.44 4.90 3.67
CA GLN A 138 -18.20 3.97 4.51
C GLN A 138 -19.48 4.63 5.04
N ARG A 139 -20.57 3.85 5.06
CA ARG A 139 -21.85 4.32 5.59
C ARG A 139 -21.70 4.76 7.05
N GLY A 140 -22.13 5.99 7.33
CA GLY A 140 -22.08 6.58 8.67
C GLY A 140 -20.81 7.41 8.95
N ILE A 141 -19.79 7.35 8.09
CA ILE A 141 -18.59 8.19 8.23
C ILE A 141 -18.76 9.46 7.40
N MET A 142 -19.11 10.57 8.06
CA MET A 142 -19.30 11.85 7.37
C MET A 142 -17.97 12.54 7.02
N LYS A 143 -16.95 12.35 7.87
CA LYS A 143 -15.69 13.09 7.82
C LYS A 143 -14.58 12.23 8.42
N ALA A 144 -13.41 12.24 7.78
CA ALA A 144 -12.20 11.62 8.32
C ALA A 144 -11.09 12.67 8.40
N ILE A 145 -10.35 12.67 9.51
CA ILE A 145 -9.29 13.63 9.82
C ILE A 145 -8.10 12.84 10.35
N LEU A 146 -6.90 13.13 9.82
CA LEU A 146 -5.63 12.61 10.32
C LEU A 146 -4.93 13.73 11.08
N VAL A 147 -4.68 13.47 12.36
CA VAL A 147 -3.94 14.37 13.26
C VAL A 147 -2.65 13.68 13.67
N SER A 148 -1.51 14.36 13.53
CA SER A 148 -0.19 13.93 14.00
C SER A 148 0.59 15.15 14.47
N ASP A 149 1.35 15.00 15.56
CA ASP A 149 2.22 16.06 16.11
C ASP A 149 1.46 17.38 16.32
N GLU A 150 0.29 17.28 16.97
CA GLU A 150 -0.60 18.42 17.26
C GLU A 150 -1.03 19.21 16.01
N LYS A 151 -1.03 18.56 14.84
CA LYS A 151 -1.40 19.19 13.58
C LYS A 151 -2.35 18.33 12.78
N VAL A 152 -3.35 18.96 12.16
CA VAL A 152 -4.18 18.32 11.14
C VAL A 152 -3.33 18.13 9.88
N GLN A 153 -2.95 16.88 9.60
CA GLN A 153 -2.14 16.52 8.44
C GLN A 153 -3.00 16.41 7.17
N CYS A 154 -4.20 15.85 7.32
CA CYS A 154 -5.17 15.71 6.24
C CYS A 154 -6.60 15.66 6.78
N ALA A 155 -7.54 16.15 6.00
CA ALA A 155 -8.97 15.95 6.23
C ALA A 155 -9.69 15.73 4.90
N THR A 156 -10.82 15.00 4.93
CA THR A 156 -11.61 14.75 3.72
C THR A 156 -12.49 15.91 3.29
N VAL A 157 -12.74 16.85 4.21
CA VAL A 157 -13.49 18.09 3.98
C VAL A 157 -12.79 19.21 4.75
N ASP A 158 -13.12 20.46 4.47
CA ASP A 158 -12.57 21.59 5.21
C ASP A 158 -12.94 21.52 6.70
N VAL A 159 -11.96 21.88 7.54
CA VAL A 159 -12.07 21.78 9.00
C VAL A 159 -11.49 23.03 9.62
N ASP A 160 -12.12 23.52 10.68
CA ASP A 160 -11.48 24.44 11.60
C ASP A 160 -10.37 23.69 12.34
N GLN A 161 -9.12 23.89 11.92
CA GLN A 161 -7.97 23.20 12.49
C GLN A 161 -7.79 23.54 13.97
N ILE A 162 -8.04 24.79 14.36
CA ILE A 162 -7.88 25.23 15.76
C ILE A 162 -8.95 24.56 16.61
N GLY A 163 -10.20 24.60 16.17
CA GLY A 163 -11.31 23.92 16.86
C GLY A 163 -11.10 22.41 17.01
N VAL A 164 -10.60 21.74 15.97
CA VAL A 164 -10.27 20.31 16.03
C VAL A 164 -9.17 20.03 17.05
N LEU A 165 -8.08 20.80 17.02
CA LEU A 165 -6.94 20.59 17.91
C LEU A 165 -7.27 20.93 19.37
N ALA A 166 -7.99 22.02 19.61
CA ALA A 166 -8.43 22.42 20.94
C ALA A 166 -9.33 21.37 21.62
N ASN A 167 -10.10 20.61 20.82
CA ASN A 167 -11.00 19.57 21.31
C ASN A 167 -10.44 18.15 21.08
N PHE A 168 -9.20 18.00 20.59
CA PHE A 168 -8.69 16.70 20.14
C PHE A 168 -8.70 15.65 21.26
N GLN A 169 -8.22 16.01 22.46
CA GLN A 169 -8.23 15.10 23.60
C GLN A 169 -9.65 14.70 24.01
N ALA A 170 -10.60 15.64 24.00
CA ALA A 170 -12.00 15.36 24.32
C ALA A 170 -12.64 14.42 23.28
N LEU A 171 -12.32 14.61 21.99
CA LEU A 171 -12.76 13.73 20.91
C LEU A 171 -12.20 12.31 21.06
N VAL A 172 -10.91 12.18 21.39
CA VAL A 172 -10.27 10.88 21.63
C VAL A 172 -10.95 10.17 22.79
N ASN A 173 -11.14 10.86 23.93
CA ASN A 173 -11.78 10.26 25.11
C ASN A 173 -13.21 9.81 24.80
N ALA A 174 -14.02 10.66 24.15
CA ALA A 174 -15.39 10.30 23.76
C ALA A 174 -15.42 9.09 22.81
N SER A 175 -14.45 8.98 21.89
CA SER A 175 -14.35 7.83 20.99
C SER A 175 -14.03 6.53 21.71
N CYS A 176 -13.14 6.58 22.72
CA CYS A 176 -12.83 5.42 23.55
C CYS A 176 -14.05 4.98 24.35
N ASP A 177 -14.77 5.91 24.96
CA ASP A 177 -15.97 5.62 25.75
C ASP A 177 -17.05 4.93 24.90
N MET A 178 -17.33 5.44 23.71
CA MET A 178 -18.30 4.81 22.78
C MET A 178 -17.92 3.38 22.40
N ILE A 179 -16.63 3.12 22.14
CA ILE A 179 -16.15 1.77 21.79
C ILE A 179 -16.33 0.83 22.98
N VAL A 180 -15.99 1.27 24.19
CA VAL A 180 -16.18 0.48 25.40
C VAL A 180 -17.66 0.16 25.59
N THR A 181 -18.56 1.15 25.50
CA THR A 181 -20.01 0.95 25.63
C THR A 181 -20.55 -0.03 24.57
N ALA A 182 -20.08 0.07 23.32
CA ALA A 182 -20.48 -0.83 22.24
C ALA A 182 -20.03 -2.29 22.49
N LEU A 183 -18.85 -2.49 23.10
CA LEU A 183 -18.32 -3.81 23.42
C LEU A 183 -18.96 -4.44 24.67
N THR A 184 -19.34 -3.62 25.65
CA THR A 184 -19.94 -4.11 26.91
C THR A 184 -21.45 -4.25 26.84
N GLY A 185 -22.09 -3.85 25.73
CA GLY A 185 -23.55 -4.00 25.53
C GLY A 185 -24.40 -3.21 26.51
N ALA A 186 -23.82 -2.24 27.21
CA ALA A 186 -24.55 -1.41 28.16
C ALA A 186 -25.32 -0.35 27.37
N GLN A 187 -26.61 -0.60 27.12
CA GLN A 187 -27.53 0.48 26.78
C GLN A 187 -27.82 1.31 28.04
N PRO A 188 -28.05 2.63 27.90
CA PRO A 188 -28.45 3.49 29.01
C PRO A 188 -29.79 3.04 29.63
#